data_AF-A0A0C1GYM4-F1
#
_entry.id   AF-A0A0C1GYM4-F1
#
_cell.length_a   1.000
_cell.length_b   1.000
_cell.length_c   1.000
_cell.angle_alpha   90.00
_cell.angle_beta   90.00
_cell.angle_gamma   90.00
#
_symmetry.space_group_name_H-M   'P 1'
#
loop_
_entity.id
_entity.type
_entity.pdbx_description
1 polymer ?
#
loop_
_entity_poly.entity_id
_entity_poly.type
_entity_poly.pdbx_seq_one_letter_code
_entity_poly.pdbx_strand_id
1 'polypeptide(L)'
;MTLMPTVIEPSIGFSLETYEQAKAFQTNVIWNKLDEITLEEALSHWLSTLSHRTQINYRSGIRKLIEFGLLNPLMSLQVFALTNHEAVIDRIKLIQDWAEASRQSRAACYISFTGFLQRRLQGIVKKALPNKEGSSKTFFKIGEKVKTPAMTQAQWITFF
;
A
#
# COMPACT_ATOMS: atom_id res chain seq x y z
N MET A 1 -21.99 -51.24 -31.55
CA MET A 1 -21.77 -49.86 -32.01
C MET A 1 -22.00 -48.94 -30.83
N THR A 2 -20.93 -48.55 -30.15
CA THR A 2 -20.97 -47.75 -28.92
C THR A 2 -20.43 -46.37 -29.28
N LEU A 3 -21.31 -45.37 -29.24
CA LEU A 3 -21.01 -43.97 -29.53
C LEU A 3 -20.00 -43.45 -28.50
N MET A 4 -18.78 -43.17 -28.95
CA MET A 4 -17.80 -42.42 -28.15
C MET A 4 -18.24 -40.95 -28.10
N PRO A 5 -18.23 -40.29 -26.94
CA PRO A 5 -18.48 -38.86 -26.87
C PRO A 5 -17.25 -38.15 -27.44
N THR A 6 -17.48 -37.41 -28.53
CA THR A 6 -16.50 -36.50 -29.13
C THR A 6 -16.13 -35.46 -28.08
N VAL A 7 -14.92 -35.57 -27.53
CA VAL A 7 -14.32 -34.50 -26.72
C VAL A 7 -14.00 -33.36 -27.68
N ILE A 8 -14.89 -32.37 -27.73
CA ILE A 8 -14.61 -31.09 -28.38
C ILE A 8 -13.64 -30.37 -27.44
N GLU A 9 -12.34 -30.57 -27.65
CA GLU A 9 -11.35 -29.63 -27.12
C GLU A 9 -11.65 -28.27 -27.74
N PRO A 10 -11.90 -27.20 -26.95
CA PRO A 10 -12.00 -25.87 -27.52
C PRO A 10 -10.61 -25.51 -28.04
N SER A 11 -10.46 -25.49 -29.36
CA SER A 11 -9.30 -24.93 -30.04
C SER A 11 -9.30 -23.42 -29.80
N ILE A 12 -8.70 -22.98 -28.70
CA ILE A 12 -8.54 -21.56 -28.40
C ILE A 12 -7.33 -21.05 -29.20
N GLY A 13 -7.52 -20.90 -30.50
CA GLY A 13 -6.71 -19.98 -31.30
C GLY A 13 -7.23 -18.57 -31.07
N PHE A 14 -6.86 -17.92 -29.96
CA PHE A 14 -7.09 -16.48 -29.82
C PHE A 14 -6.11 -15.76 -30.76
N SER A 15 -6.58 -15.33 -31.93
CA SER A 15 -5.86 -14.33 -32.70
C SER A 15 -5.90 -13.02 -31.90
N LEU A 16 -4.75 -12.63 -31.35
CA LEU A 16 -4.57 -11.31 -30.73
C LEU A 16 -4.43 -10.29 -31.87
N GLU A 17 -5.54 -9.94 -32.51
CA GLU A 17 -5.57 -9.11 -33.72
C GLU A 17 -5.33 -7.63 -33.43
N THR A 18 -5.48 -7.20 -32.17
CA THR A 18 -5.33 -5.81 -31.78
C THR A 18 -4.43 -5.63 -30.56
N TYR A 19 -3.74 -4.49 -30.49
CA TYR A 19 -2.92 -4.10 -29.34
C TYR A 19 -3.72 -4.08 -28.03
N GLU A 20 -4.96 -3.59 -28.06
CA GLU A 20 -5.81 -3.54 -26.86
C GLU A 20 -6.17 -4.93 -26.35
N GLN A 21 -6.44 -5.90 -27.24
CA GLN A 21 -6.66 -7.30 -26.85
C GLN A 21 -5.39 -7.92 -26.26
N ALA A 22 -4.23 -7.67 -26.85
CA ALA A 22 -2.95 -8.15 -26.32
C ALA A 22 -2.65 -7.57 -24.92
N LYS A 23 -2.93 -6.28 -24.72
CA LYS A 23 -2.78 -5.59 -23.43
C LYS A 23 -3.76 -6.11 -22.38
N ALA A 24 -5.02 -6.33 -22.75
CA ALA A 24 -6.03 -6.91 -21.86
C ALA A 24 -5.67 -8.35 -21.47
N PHE A 25 -5.21 -9.15 -22.43
CA PHE A 25 -4.72 -10.51 -22.19
C PHE A 25 -3.52 -10.51 -21.23
N GLN A 26 -2.51 -9.68 -21.49
CA GLN A 26 -1.36 -9.52 -20.60
C GLN A 26 -1.79 -9.10 -19.18
N THR A 27 -2.73 -8.16 -19.08
CA THR A 27 -3.27 -7.71 -17.79
C THR A 27 -3.95 -8.85 -17.05
N ASN A 28 -4.76 -9.66 -17.74
CA ASN A 28 -5.42 -10.84 -17.16
C ASN A 28 -4.41 -11.91 -16.71
N VAL A 29 -3.37 -12.15 -17.50
CA VAL A 29 -2.30 -13.09 -17.12
C VAL A 29 -1.59 -12.61 -15.86
N ILE A 30 -1.21 -11.33 -15.79
CA ILE A 30 -0.58 -10.76 -14.58
C ILE A 30 -1.55 -10.83 -13.40
N TRP A 31 -2.82 -10.47 -13.60
CA TRP A 31 -3.87 -10.51 -12.59
C TRP A 31 -4.01 -11.88 -11.94
N ASN A 32 -4.02 -12.95 -12.74
CA ASN A 32 -4.09 -14.32 -12.25
C ASN A 32 -2.82 -14.70 -11.46
N LYS A 33 -1.65 -14.26 -11.92
CA LYS A 33 -0.38 -14.50 -11.21
C LYS A 33 -0.27 -13.78 -9.88
N LEU A 34 -1.00 -12.68 -9.67
CA LEU A 34 -1.00 -11.99 -8.38
C LEU A 34 -1.65 -12.81 -7.26
N ASP A 35 -2.47 -13.81 -7.58
CA ASP A 35 -3.08 -14.66 -6.56
C ASP A 35 -2.07 -15.65 -5.95
N GLU A 36 -1.02 -16.00 -6.70
CA GLU A 36 0.05 -16.89 -6.27
C GLU A 36 1.09 -16.20 -5.37
N ILE A 37 1.06 -14.87 -5.27
CA ILE A 37 2.06 -14.08 -4.54
C ILE A 37 1.43 -13.47 -3.31
N THR A 38 2.00 -13.77 -2.14
CA THR A 38 1.57 -13.19 -0.88
C THR A 38 2.07 -11.76 -0.71
N LEU A 39 1.36 -10.99 0.11
CA LEU A 39 1.78 -9.65 0.47
C LEU A 39 3.13 -9.65 1.22
N GLU A 40 3.41 -10.67 2.03
CA GLU A 40 4.68 -10.84 2.73
C GLU A 40 5.89 -10.98 1.78
N GLU A 41 5.76 -11.80 0.74
CA GLU A 41 6.81 -11.96 -0.28
C GLU A 41 7.08 -10.65 -1.01
N ALA A 42 6.01 -9.95 -1.39
CA ALA A 42 6.10 -8.65 -2.05
C ALA A 42 6.76 -7.59 -1.16
N LEU A 43 6.41 -7.55 0.13
CA LEU A 43 7.02 -6.66 1.12
C LEU A 43 8.51 -6.98 1.31
N SER A 44 8.86 -8.26 1.38
CA SER A 44 10.25 -8.72 1.53
C SER A 44 11.10 -8.32 0.34
N HIS A 45 10.60 -8.56 -0.88
CA HIS A 45 11.27 -8.13 -2.11
C HIS A 45 11.37 -6.60 -2.20
N TRP A 46 10.32 -5.86 -1.84
CA TRP A 46 10.40 -4.41 -1.83
C TRP A 46 11.46 -3.91 -0.85
N LEU A 47 11.46 -4.40 0.38
CA LEU A 47 12.41 -4.01 1.43
C LEU A 47 13.87 -4.27 1.04
N SER A 48 14.17 -5.29 0.23
CA SER A 48 15.54 -5.56 -0.24
C SER A 48 16.04 -4.57 -1.28
N THR A 49 15.14 -3.80 -1.92
CA THR A 49 15.51 -2.75 -2.90
C THR A 49 15.89 -1.41 -2.26
N LEU A 50 15.71 -1.26 -0.95
CA LEU A 50 15.87 0.01 -0.24
C LEU A 50 17.26 0.12 0.42
N SER A 51 17.69 1.36 0.69
CA SER A 51 18.89 1.59 1.50
C SER A 51 18.71 1.03 2.91
N HIS A 52 19.80 0.57 3.53
CA HIS A 52 19.77 -0.10 4.84
C HIS A 52 19.02 0.70 5.92
N ARG A 53 19.26 2.01 6.02
CA ARG A 53 18.56 2.88 6.99
C ARG A 53 17.07 2.97 6.71
N THR A 54 16.67 3.07 5.45
CA THR A 54 15.25 3.11 5.06
C THR A 54 14.58 1.77 5.33
N GLN A 55 15.28 0.68 5.06
CA GLN A 55 14.81 -0.68 5.32
C GLN A 55 14.48 -0.88 6.79
N ILE A 56 15.36 -0.49 7.73
CA ILE A 56 15.10 -0.59 9.18
C ILE A 56 13.82 0.17 9.55
N ASN A 57 13.71 1.43 9.10
CA ASN A 57 12.56 2.28 9.42
C ASN A 57 11.25 1.71 8.85
N TYR A 58 11.25 1.31 7.58
CA TYR A 58 10.07 0.78 6.91
C TYR A 58 9.68 -0.61 7.40
N ARG A 59 10.65 -1.47 7.74
CA ARG A 59 10.36 -2.77 8.36
C ARG A 59 9.64 -2.59 9.71
N SER A 60 10.05 -1.59 10.51
CA SER A 60 9.33 -1.22 11.74
C SER A 60 7.94 -0.64 11.45
N GLY A 61 7.81 0.19 10.41
CA GLY A 61 6.54 0.75 9.95
C GLY A 61 5.55 -0.34 9.53
N ILE A 62 5.95 -1.25 8.65
CA ILE A 62 5.17 -2.39 8.18
C ILE A 62 4.70 -3.24 9.36
N ARG A 63 5.60 -3.59 10.29
CA ARG A 63 5.25 -4.39 11.46
C ARG A 63 4.09 -3.75 12.24
N LYS A 64 4.17 -2.44 12.48
CA LYS A 64 3.11 -1.70 13.17
C LYS A 64 1.81 -1.62 12.35
N LEU A 65 1.87 -1.54 11.02
CA LEU A 65 0.68 -1.62 10.17
C LEU A 65 0.02 -3.00 10.24
N ILE A 66 0.80 -4.07 10.33
CA ILE A 66 0.29 -5.45 10.53
C ILE A 66 -0.34 -5.60 11.91
N GLU A 67 0.35 -5.16 12.97
CA GLU A 67 -0.14 -5.22 14.35
C GLU A 67 -1.50 -4.51 14.52
N PHE A 68 -1.73 -3.41 13.80
CA PHE A 68 -2.99 -2.65 13.84
C PHE A 68 -4.05 -3.14 12.81
N GLY A 69 -3.80 -4.26 12.13
CA GLY A 69 -4.75 -4.82 11.15
C GLY A 69 -4.99 -3.91 9.93
N LEU A 70 -3.99 -3.11 9.56
CA LEU A 70 -4.00 -2.28 8.34
C LEU A 70 -3.37 -3.00 7.15
N LEU A 71 -2.57 -4.03 7.42
CA LEU A 71 -1.97 -4.94 6.44
C LEU A 71 -2.17 -6.38 6.92
N ASN A 72 -2.55 -7.27 6.01
CA ASN A 72 -2.54 -8.71 6.25
C ASN A 72 -1.42 -9.33 5.40
N PRO A 73 -0.31 -9.81 5.99
CA PRO A 73 0.80 -10.37 5.22
C PRO A 73 0.42 -11.63 4.43
N LEU A 74 -0.62 -12.34 4.87
CA LEU A 74 -1.08 -13.59 4.28
C LEU A 74 -2.06 -13.40 3.11
N MET A 75 -2.52 -12.18 2.84
CA MET A 75 -3.39 -11.94 1.67
C MET A 75 -2.57 -12.03 0.38
N SER A 76 -3.17 -12.48 -0.72
CA SER A 76 -2.55 -12.41 -2.03
C SER A 76 -2.46 -10.97 -2.53
N LEU A 77 -1.52 -10.69 -3.43
CA LEU A 77 -1.42 -9.39 -4.08
C LEU A 77 -2.66 -9.06 -4.90
N GLN A 78 -3.39 -10.07 -5.38
CA GLN A 78 -4.65 -9.89 -6.08
C GLN A 78 -5.71 -9.29 -5.15
N VAL A 79 -5.89 -9.86 -3.95
CA VAL A 79 -6.77 -9.31 -2.91
C VAL A 79 -6.30 -7.91 -2.48
N PHE A 80 -4.99 -7.73 -2.32
CA PHE A 80 -4.42 -6.42 -1.99
C PHE A 80 -4.74 -5.36 -3.05
N ALA A 81 -4.69 -5.70 -4.34
CA ALA A 81 -4.99 -4.79 -5.45
C ALA A 81 -6.43 -4.25 -5.43
N LEU A 82 -7.36 -5.01 -4.85
CA LEU A 82 -8.77 -4.61 -4.67
C LEU A 82 -9.00 -3.74 -3.44
N THR A 83 -7.99 -3.56 -2.58
CA THR A 83 -8.12 -2.78 -1.36
C THR A 83 -8.24 -1.28 -1.67
N ASN A 84 -9.11 -0.58 -0.95
CA ASN A 84 -9.16 0.88 -0.97
C ASN A 84 -7.94 1.45 -0.20
N HIS A 85 -6.87 1.74 -0.94
CA HIS A 85 -5.61 2.21 -0.37
C HIS A 85 -5.73 3.58 0.31
N GLU A 86 -6.60 4.46 -0.18
CA GLU A 86 -6.89 5.77 0.41
C GLU A 86 -7.56 5.61 1.78
N ALA A 87 -8.50 4.65 1.92
CA ALA A 87 -9.11 4.34 3.19
C ALA A 87 -8.09 3.80 4.21
N VAL A 88 -7.06 3.05 3.77
CA VAL A 88 -5.97 2.63 4.65
C VAL A 88 -5.15 3.83 5.14
N ILE A 89 -4.86 4.79 4.25
CA ILE A 89 -4.19 6.04 4.62
C ILE A 89 -5.01 6.83 5.65
N ASP A 90 -6.32 6.92 5.49
CA ASP A 90 -7.17 7.60 6.46
C ASP A 90 -7.23 6.86 7.79
N ARG A 91 -7.29 5.52 7.79
CA ARG A 91 -7.18 4.72 9.03
C ARG A 91 -5.86 4.95 9.76
N ILE A 92 -4.73 5.08 9.04
CA ILE A 92 -3.44 5.42 9.65
C ILE A 92 -3.51 6.77 10.39
N LYS A 93 -4.20 7.77 9.81
CA LYS A 93 -4.33 9.11 10.42
C LYS A 93 -5.15 9.10 11.70
N LEU A 94 -6.12 8.19 11.83
CA LEU A 94 -7.05 8.12 12.94
C LEU A 94 -6.48 7.43 14.20
N ILE A 95 -5.34 6.75 14.10
CA ILE A 95 -4.71 6.04 15.22
C ILE A 95 -4.17 7.06 16.25
N GLN A 96 -4.81 7.14 17.41
CA GLN A 96 -4.45 8.09 18.47
C GLN A 96 -3.17 7.72 19.21
N ASP A 97 -2.88 6.42 19.34
CA ASP A 97 -1.71 5.89 20.07
C ASP A 97 -0.36 6.28 19.47
N TRP A 98 -0.37 6.81 18.24
CA TRP A 98 0.83 7.20 17.53
C TRP A 98 1.02 8.71 17.59
N ALA A 99 2.25 9.15 17.89
CA ALA A 99 2.62 10.53 17.65
C ALA A 99 2.41 10.90 16.17
N GLU A 100 2.16 12.18 15.90
CA GLU A 100 1.90 12.65 14.53
C GLU A 100 3.04 12.31 13.55
N ALA A 101 4.30 12.47 13.98
CA ALA A 101 5.47 12.07 13.19
C ALA A 101 5.44 10.59 12.80
N SER A 102 4.96 9.77 13.73
CA SER A 102 4.82 8.33 13.59
C SER A 102 3.72 7.98 12.57
N ARG A 103 2.57 8.67 12.62
CA ARG A 103 1.50 8.54 11.61
C ARG A 103 1.99 8.93 10.22
N GLN A 104 2.62 10.10 10.08
CA GLN A 104 3.14 10.57 8.78
C GLN A 104 4.22 9.63 8.22
N SER A 105 5.14 9.15 9.07
CA SER A 105 6.18 8.20 8.64
C SER A 105 5.59 6.86 8.15
N ARG A 106 4.57 6.33 8.84
CA ARG A 106 3.91 5.09 8.43
C ARG A 106 3.04 5.25 7.18
N ALA A 107 2.36 6.40 7.03
CA ALA A 107 1.67 6.74 5.79
C ALA A 107 2.65 6.82 4.61
N ALA A 108 3.82 7.46 4.80
CA ALA A 108 4.87 7.51 3.79
C ALA A 108 5.39 6.11 3.42
N CYS A 109 5.58 5.23 4.41
CA CYS A 109 5.95 3.83 4.18
C CYS A 109 4.93 3.11 3.28
N TYR A 110 3.64 3.20 3.60
CA TYR A 110 2.56 2.57 2.82
C TYR A 110 2.45 3.13 1.39
N ILE A 111 2.53 4.46 1.23
CA ILE A 111 2.53 5.12 -0.09
C ILE A 111 3.75 4.69 -0.92
N SER A 112 4.90 4.53 -0.28
CA SER A 112 6.13 4.10 -0.95
C SER A 112 6.02 2.67 -1.46
N PHE A 113 5.44 1.77 -0.65
CA PHE A 113 5.19 0.37 -1.04
C PHE A 113 4.20 0.24 -2.19
N THR A 114 3.03 0.87 -2.08
CA THR A 114 2.01 0.84 -3.15
C THR A 114 2.53 1.48 -4.44
N GLY A 115 3.37 2.52 -4.33
CA GLY A 115 4.06 3.10 -5.49
C GLY A 115 5.11 2.18 -6.12
N PHE A 116 5.79 1.34 -5.33
CA PHE A 116 6.67 0.29 -5.85
C PHE A 116 5.86 -0.75 -6.64
N LEU A 117 4.76 -1.23 -6.08
CA LEU A 117 3.87 -2.19 -6.75
C LEU A 117 3.26 -1.62 -8.03
N GLN A 118 2.78 -0.39 -8.02
CA GLN A 118 2.22 0.27 -9.20
C GLN A 118 3.21 0.26 -10.37
N ARG A 119 4.49 0.58 -10.12
CA ARG A 119 5.53 0.57 -11.17
C ARG A 119 5.84 -0.83 -11.66
N ARG A 120 5.92 -1.81 -10.75
CA ARG A 120 6.31 -3.19 -11.09
C ARG A 120 5.20 -3.96 -11.80
N LEU A 121 3.94 -3.66 -11.47
CA LEU A 121 2.75 -4.35 -11.95
C LEU A 121 1.96 -3.51 -12.96
N GLN A 122 2.63 -2.57 -13.62
CA GLN A 122 2.07 -1.74 -14.70
C GLN A 122 0.73 -1.06 -14.35
N GLY A 123 0.55 -0.69 -13.08
CA GLY A 123 -0.64 0.01 -12.60
C GLY A 123 -1.81 -0.87 -12.14
N ILE A 124 -1.68 -2.20 -12.18
CA ILE A 124 -2.72 -3.13 -11.66
C ILE A 124 -3.01 -2.83 -10.18
N VAL A 125 -1.95 -2.68 -9.38
CA VAL A 125 -2.07 -2.15 -8.01
C VAL A 125 -2.00 -0.63 -8.08
N LYS A 126 -3.06 0.03 -7.61
CA LYS A 126 -3.10 1.50 -7.54
C LYS A 126 -2.16 1.97 -6.43
N LYS A 127 -1.46 3.07 -6.69
CA LYS A 127 -0.66 3.73 -5.65
C LYS A 127 -1.57 4.53 -4.73
N ALA A 128 -1.37 4.38 -3.43
CA ALA A 128 -2.07 5.18 -2.42
C ALA A 128 -1.72 6.67 -2.58
N LEU A 129 -2.73 7.52 -2.58
CA LEU A 129 -2.53 8.97 -2.66
C LEU A 129 -2.63 9.64 -1.28
N PRO A 130 -1.69 10.54 -0.94
CA PRO A 130 -1.84 11.36 0.25
C PRO A 130 -2.93 12.39 0.02
N ASN A 131 -3.82 12.55 1.01
CA ASN A 131 -4.73 13.69 1.07
C ASN A 131 -3.93 15.00 1.25
N LYS A 132 -4.24 16.01 0.44
CA LYS A 132 -3.56 17.32 0.39
C LYS A 132 -4.40 18.46 0.98
N GLU A 133 -5.67 18.22 1.29
CA GLU A 133 -6.65 19.27 1.55
C GLU A 133 -6.87 19.51 3.05
N GLY A 134 -7.03 20.78 3.41
CA GLY A 134 -7.54 21.23 4.71
C GLY A 134 -6.93 20.56 5.95
N SER A 135 -7.80 20.23 6.90
CA SER A 135 -7.44 19.57 8.17
C SER A 135 -7.05 18.11 8.00
N SER A 136 -7.42 17.47 6.89
CA SER A 136 -7.19 16.04 6.57
C SER A 136 -5.87 15.78 5.81
N LYS A 137 -5.06 16.82 5.63
CA LYS A 137 -3.74 16.76 4.99
C LYS A 137 -2.84 15.71 5.65
N THR A 138 -2.29 14.82 4.84
CA THR A 138 -1.49 13.67 5.28
C THR A 138 -0.09 14.07 5.75
N PHE A 139 0.51 15.09 5.12
CA PHE A 139 1.86 15.55 5.43
C PHE A 139 1.84 17.04 5.76
N PHE A 140 2.37 17.40 6.92
CA PHE A 140 2.52 18.79 7.34
C PHE A 140 3.64 18.90 8.38
N LYS A 141 4.24 20.09 8.51
CA LYS A 141 5.26 20.29 9.55
C LYS A 141 4.59 20.28 10.90
N ILE A 142 5.01 19.36 11.77
CA ILE A 142 4.40 19.16 13.08
C ILE A 142 4.50 20.43 13.94
N GLY A 143 5.64 21.11 13.90
CA GLY A 143 5.85 22.37 14.61
C GLY A 143 4.95 23.53 14.15
N GLU A 144 4.33 23.46 12.97
CA GLU A 144 3.36 24.47 12.53
C GLU A 144 2.00 24.29 13.23
N LYS A 145 1.64 23.06 13.63
CA LYS A 145 0.38 22.76 14.34
C LYS A 145 0.53 22.74 15.86
N VAL A 146 1.69 22.34 16.38
CA VAL A 146 1.96 22.31 17.82
C VAL A 146 2.50 23.68 18.25
N LYS A 147 1.60 24.67 18.36
CA LYS A 147 1.91 25.89 19.10
C LYS A 147 1.56 25.61 20.56
N THR A 148 2.53 25.15 21.34
CA THR A 148 2.40 25.23 22.79
C THR A 148 2.12 26.69 23.16
N PRO A 149 1.07 26.99 23.93
CA PRO A 149 0.85 28.34 24.43
C PRO A 149 2.11 28.83 25.13
N ALA A 150 2.47 30.10 24.91
CA ALA A 150 3.58 30.68 25.65
C ALA A 150 3.28 30.58 27.15
N MET A 151 4.27 30.14 27.92
CA MET A 151 4.17 30.04 29.38
C MET A 151 3.93 31.44 29.95
N THR A 152 2.97 31.59 30.88
CA THR A 152 2.75 32.87 31.54
C THR A 152 3.85 33.15 32.56
N GLN A 153 4.04 34.41 32.96
CA GLN A 153 5.06 34.79 33.95
C GLN A 153 4.92 34.01 35.27
N ALA A 154 3.68 33.78 35.74
CA ALA A 154 3.41 33.01 36.96
C ALA A 154 3.78 31.52 36.83
N GLN A 155 3.55 30.94 35.64
CA GLN A 155 3.98 29.56 35.34
C GLN A 155 5.51 29.46 35.24
N TRP A 156 6.16 30.49 34.69
CA TRP A 156 7.62 30.55 34.57
C TRP A 156 8.30 30.60 35.94
N ILE A 157 7.80 31.43 36.85
CA ILE A 157 8.30 31.53 38.23
C ILE A 157 8.08 30.22 39.01
N THR A 158 7.04 29.45 38.70
CA THR A 158 6.81 28.14 39.35
C THR A 158 7.72 27.03 38.80
N PHE A 159 8.21 27.18 37.56
CA PHE A 159 9.01 26.15 36.89
C PHE A 159 10.52 26.24 37.23
N PHE A 160 11.02 27.43 37.57
CA PHE A 160 12.42 27.71 37.93
C PHE A 160 12.56 28.07 39.40
#